data_AF-K2ESS0-F1
#
_entry.id   AF-K2ESS0-F1
#
_cell.length_a   1.000
_cell.length_b   1.000
_cell.length_c   1.000
_cell.angle_alpha   90.00
_cell.angle_beta   90.00
_cell.angle_gamma   90.00
#
_symmetry.space_group_name_H-M   'P 1'
#
loop_
_entity.id
_entity.type
_entity.pdbx_description
1 polymer ?
#
loop_
_entity_poly.entity_id
_entity_poly.type
_entity_poly.pdbx_seq_one_letter_code
_entity_poly.pdbx_strand_id
1 'polypeptide(L)'
;MREFRSIYRDIDILIVDDVHLFSKRNATQEEFFHTFNSLHTLGRPILLSANASPTLLNNIEPRLISRFEWGISLELVQSPMTNILESKADLWHFSLPEVLKQWLLDSFPQDPILALSALAFRSNGQILTVKTAELLLKDLLENEKKGALTFEKIVKTVAAQYGITSEDILGKSQIQTIALPRQIAMYYCREKLKLPYQKIGALFHKDHSTVMSSTKLIQKKIEEKALDPLEFISK
;
A
#
# COMPACT_ATOMS: atom_id res chain seq x y z
N MET A 1 4.37 25.16 -25.20
CA MET A 1 3.94 25.84 -23.95
C MET A 1 2.61 26.60 -24.10
N ARG A 2 2.37 27.40 -25.15
CA ARG A 2 1.09 28.10 -25.35
C ARG A 2 -0.10 27.18 -25.64
N GLU A 3 0.07 26.15 -26.46
CA GLU A 3 -1.00 25.15 -26.73
C GLU A 3 -1.41 24.37 -25.48
N PHE A 4 -0.45 23.92 -24.66
CA PHE A 4 -0.72 23.27 -23.37
C PHE A 4 -1.57 24.16 -22.46
N ARG A 5 -1.25 25.46 -22.35
CA ARG A 5 -2.03 26.41 -21.54
C ARG A 5 -3.44 26.65 -22.07
N SER A 6 -3.63 26.61 -23.39
CA SER A 6 -4.96 26.76 -23.99
C SER A 6 -5.83 25.54 -23.71
N ILE A 7 -5.27 24.33 -23.82
CA ILE A 7 -5.99 23.07 -23.63
C ILE A 7 -6.56 22.96 -22.20
N TYR A 8 -5.82 23.37 -21.17
CA TYR A 8 -6.30 23.25 -19.77
C TYR A 8 -7.09 24.45 -19.26
N ARG A 9 -7.07 25.60 -19.97
CA ARG A 9 -7.78 26.82 -19.53
C ARG A 9 -9.11 27.05 -20.26
N ASP A 10 -9.41 26.22 -21.24
CA ASP A 10 -10.68 26.20 -21.99
C ASP A 10 -11.41 24.86 -21.80
N ILE A 11 -11.51 24.41 -20.55
CA ILE A 11 -12.24 23.18 -20.18
C ILE A 11 -13.45 23.52 -19.31
N ASP A 12 -14.48 22.69 -19.41
CA ASP A 12 -15.69 22.86 -18.61
C ASP A 12 -15.47 22.41 -17.16
N ILE A 13 -14.67 21.36 -16.93
CA ILE A 13 -14.39 20.79 -15.62
C ILE A 13 -12.92 20.37 -15.54
N LEU A 14 -12.25 20.71 -14.44
CA LEU A 14 -10.91 20.21 -14.12
C LEU A 14 -10.99 19.16 -13.00
N ILE A 15 -10.52 17.95 -13.28
CA ILE A 15 -10.35 16.90 -12.25
C ILE A 15 -8.86 16.64 -12.10
N VAL A 16 -8.34 16.78 -10.87
CA VAL A 16 -6.94 16.49 -10.56
C VAL A 16 -6.89 15.48 -9.42
N ASP A 17 -6.33 14.32 -9.73
CA ASP A 17 -6.08 13.27 -8.74
C ASP A 17 -4.74 13.50 -8.05
N ASP A 18 -4.64 13.11 -6.77
CA ASP A 18 -3.41 13.06 -5.99
C ASP A 18 -2.60 14.36 -5.95
N VAL A 19 -3.24 15.51 -5.65
CA VAL A 19 -2.55 16.83 -5.62
C VAL A 19 -1.39 16.90 -4.62
N HIS A 20 -1.36 16.00 -3.63
CA HIS A 20 -0.27 15.86 -2.68
C HIS A 20 1.07 15.48 -3.36
N LEU A 21 1.04 14.87 -4.55
CA LEU A 21 2.23 14.56 -5.35
C LEU A 21 2.91 15.80 -5.94
N PHE A 22 2.26 16.97 -5.88
CA PHE A 22 2.89 18.24 -6.26
C PHE A 22 3.93 18.72 -5.23
N SER A 23 3.99 18.08 -4.07
CA SER A 23 4.99 18.36 -3.03
C SER A 23 6.40 18.46 -3.63
N LYS A 24 7.10 19.57 -3.34
CA LYS A 24 8.46 19.87 -3.84
C LYS A 24 8.59 20.05 -5.37
N ARG A 25 7.50 20.03 -6.14
CA ARG A 25 7.48 20.26 -7.60
C ARG A 25 7.08 21.71 -7.93
N ASN A 26 7.95 22.67 -7.61
CA ASN A 26 7.64 24.11 -7.69
C ASN A 26 7.09 24.56 -9.06
N ALA A 27 7.68 24.09 -10.17
CA ALA A 27 7.20 24.44 -11.52
C ALA A 27 5.78 23.92 -11.79
N THR A 28 5.45 22.71 -11.31
CA THR A 28 4.10 22.14 -11.40
C THR A 28 3.11 22.92 -10.55
N GLN A 29 3.51 23.29 -9.33
CA GLN A 29 2.67 24.11 -8.44
C GLN A 29 2.36 25.47 -9.04
N GLU A 30 3.34 26.14 -9.65
CA GLU A 30 3.14 27.45 -10.31
C GLU A 30 2.18 27.35 -11.50
N GLU A 31 2.39 26.40 -12.42
CA GLU A 31 1.53 26.27 -13.60
C GLU A 31 0.10 25.86 -13.21
N PHE A 32 -0.02 25.00 -12.19
CA PHE A 32 -1.32 24.62 -11.63
C PHE A 32 -2.01 25.81 -10.96
N PHE A 33 -1.30 26.65 -10.20
CA PHE A 33 -1.86 27.86 -9.61
C PHE A 33 -2.46 28.80 -10.67
N HIS A 34 -1.76 29.02 -11.79
CA HIS A 34 -2.29 29.84 -12.88
C HIS A 34 -3.52 29.21 -13.56
N THR A 35 -3.50 27.89 -13.73
CA THR A 35 -4.61 27.13 -14.35
C THR A 35 -5.85 27.17 -13.44
N PHE A 36 -5.67 26.90 -12.15
CA PHE A 36 -6.72 27.00 -11.13
C PHE A 36 -7.38 28.38 -11.14
N ASN A 37 -6.58 29.45 -11.09
CA ASN A 37 -7.11 30.81 -11.10
C ASN A 37 -7.94 31.09 -12.36
N SER A 38 -7.42 30.71 -13.53
CA SER A 38 -8.10 30.97 -14.80
C SER A 38 -9.47 30.28 -14.82
N LEU A 39 -9.54 29.01 -14.42
CA LEU A 39 -10.78 28.23 -14.40
C LEU A 39 -11.75 28.70 -13.32
N HIS A 40 -11.24 29.01 -12.12
CA HIS A 40 -12.04 29.55 -11.04
C HIS A 40 -12.67 30.90 -11.41
N THR A 41 -11.92 31.81 -12.03
CA THR A 41 -12.45 33.10 -12.53
C THR A 41 -13.51 32.91 -13.61
N LEU A 42 -13.40 31.87 -14.43
CA LEU A 42 -14.40 31.50 -15.43
C LEU A 42 -15.59 30.74 -14.85
N GLY A 43 -15.64 30.49 -13.53
CA GLY A 43 -16.71 29.72 -12.89
C GLY A 43 -16.73 28.24 -13.26
N ARG A 44 -15.61 27.70 -13.75
CA ARG A 44 -15.49 26.28 -14.14
C ARG A 44 -15.28 25.41 -12.89
N PRO A 45 -16.05 24.32 -12.70
CA PRO A 45 -15.85 23.38 -11.60
C PRO A 45 -14.44 22.78 -11.56
N ILE A 46 -13.89 22.66 -10.35
CA ILE A 46 -12.60 22.05 -10.08
C ILE A 46 -12.79 20.98 -8.99
N LEU A 47 -12.46 19.73 -9.31
CA LEU A 47 -12.46 18.60 -8.39
C LEU A 47 -11.01 18.18 -8.11
N LEU A 48 -10.64 18.12 -6.84
CA LEU A 48 -9.31 17.73 -6.39
C LEU A 48 -9.42 16.54 -5.45
N SER A 49 -8.48 15.60 -5.56
CA SER A 49 -8.30 14.55 -4.55
C SER A 49 -6.93 14.68 -3.88
N ALA A 50 -6.85 14.27 -2.62
CA ALA A 50 -5.62 14.27 -1.83
C ALA A 50 -5.66 13.14 -0.79
N ASN A 51 -4.49 12.74 -0.31
CA ASN A 51 -4.36 11.76 0.78
C ASN A 51 -4.48 12.38 2.19
N ALA A 52 -4.63 13.70 2.28
CA ALA A 52 -4.73 14.45 3.52
C ALA A 52 -5.52 15.75 3.28
N SER A 53 -6.00 16.37 4.36
CA SER A 53 -6.66 17.68 4.29
C SER A 53 -5.69 18.75 3.74
N PRO A 54 -6.22 19.83 3.12
CA PRO A 54 -5.39 20.90 2.56
C PRO A 54 -4.31 21.43 3.52
N THR A 55 -4.65 21.59 4.81
CA THR A 55 -3.76 22.09 5.86
C THR A 55 -2.62 21.14 6.22
N LEU A 56 -2.75 19.85 5.93
CA LEU A 56 -1.75 18.81 6.22
C LEU A 56 -0.84 18.50 5.02
N LEU A 57 -1.04 19.16 3.88
CA LEU A 57 -0.24 18.94 2.68
C LEU A 57 1.17 19.55 2.83
N ASN A 58 2.17 18.69 3.01
CA ASN A 58 3.56 19.09 3.18
C ASN A 58 4.20 19.61 1.89
N ASN A 59 4.96 20.71 1.97
CA ASN A 59 5.67 21.34 0.85
C ASN A 59 4.78 21.69 -0.35
N ILE A 60 3.51 22.01 -0.09
CA ILE A 60 2.63 22.73 -1.01
C ILE A 60 2.67 24.21 -0.61
N GLU A 61 2.73 25.09 -1.59
CA GLU A 61 2.79 26.53 -1.33
C GLU A 61 1.52 27.00 -0.60
N PRO A 62 1.65 27.90 0.41
CA PRO A 62 0.51 28.39 1.19
C PRO A 62 -0.62 28.98 0.33
N ARG A 63 -0.26 29.60 -0.82
CA ARG A 63 -1.25 30.15 -1.76
C ARG A 63 -2.10 29.08 -2.45
N LEU A 64 -1.61 27.86 -2.63
CA LEU A 64 -2.39 26.74 -3.15
C LEU A 64 -3.28 26.15 -2.05
N ILE A 65 -2.75 26.00 -0.83
CA ILE A 65 -3.51 25.53 0.34
C ILE A 65 -4.75 26.40 0.54
N SER A 66 -4.59 27.72 0.56
CA SER A 66 -5.71 28.66 0.69
C SER A 66 -6.78 28.48 -0.40
N ARG A 67 -6.40 28.04 -1.61
CA ARG A 67 -7.34 27.82 -2.73
C ARG A 67 -8.10 26.52 -2.60
N PHE A 68 -7.45 25.49 -2.08
CA PHE A 68 -8.12 24.22 -1.79
C PHE A 68 -9.20 24.40 -0.72
N GLU A 69 -9.01 25.39 0.18
CA GLU A 69 -9.99 25.76 1.20
C GLU A 69 -11.13 26.68 0.71
N TRP A 70 -11.05 27.23 -0.51
CA TRP A 70 -12.15 28.03 -1.07
C TRP A 70 -13.39 27.19 -1.40
N GLY A 71 -13.21 25.88 -1.56
CA GLY A 71 -14.28 24.94 -1.89
C GLY A 71 -14.78 24.14 -0.68
N ILE A 72 -15.46 23.04 -0.98
CA ILE A 72 -15.89 22.06 0.02
C ILE A 72 -14.82 20.98 0.12
N SER A 73 -14.24 20.82 1.30
CA SER A 73 -13.36 19.70 1.61
C SER A 73 -14.18 18.58 2.26
N LEU A 74 -14.25 17.43 1.60
CA LEU A 74 -14.93 16.23 2.12
C LEU A 74 -13.89 15.17 2.43
N GLU A 75 -13.92 14.65 3.65
CA GLU A 75 -13.12 13.49 4.03
C GLU A 75 -13.80 12.21 3.53
N LEU A 76 -13.06 11.41 2.75
CA LEU A 76 -13.53 10.10 2.31
C LEU A 76 -13.22 9.07 3.39
N VAL A 77 -14.26 8.63 4.10
CA VAL A 77 -14.13 7.55 5.09
C VAL A 77 -13.97 6.22 4.36
N GLN A 78 -12.94 5.46 4.72
CA GLN A 78 -12.76 4.12 4.20
C GLN A 78 -13.93 3.23 4.65
N SER A 79 -14.65 2.65 3.68
CA SER A 79 -15.67 1.65 3.96
C SER A 79 -15.00 0.29 4.25
N PRO A 80 -15.59 -0.54 5.12
CA PRO A 80 -15.13 -1.92 5.29
C PRO A 80 -15.06 -2.64 3.95
N MET A 81 -14.00 -3.42 3.71
CA MET A 81 -13.80 -4.12 2.44
C MET A 81 -14.99 -5.01 2.07
N THR A 82 -15.66 -5.60 3.06
CA THR A 82 -16.92 -6.34 2.90
C THR A 82 -17.96 -5.55 2.12
N ASN A 83 -18.21 -4.30 2.53
CA ASN A 83 -19.22 -3.43 1.94
C ASN A 83 -18.81 -2.97 0.53
N ILE A 84 -17.49 -2.81 0.31
CA ILE A 84 -16.94 -2.49 -1.02
C ILE A 84 -17.16 -3.64 -1.99
N LEU A 85 -16.90 -4.89 -1.55
CA LEU A 85 -17.14 -6.09 -2.37
C LEU A 85 -18.62 -6.26 -2.70
N GLU A 86 -19.52 -6.05 -1.73
CA GLU A 86 -20.97 -6.06 -1.94
C GLU A 86 -21.39 -5.01 -2.96
N SER A 87 -20.99 -3.75 -2.75
CA SER A 87 -21.32 -2.64 -3.65
C SER A 87 -20.82 -2.89 -5.08
N LYS A 88 -19.64 -3.50 -5.23
CA LYS A 88 -19.10 -3.88 -6.55
C LYS A 88 -19.83 -5.06 -7.17
N ALA A 89 -20.16 -6.08 -6.37
CA ALA A 89 -20.94 -7.22 -6.84
C ALA A 89 -22.32 -6.77 -7.35
N ASP A 90 -22.99 -5.89 -6.60
CA ASP A 90 -24.28 -5.29 -6.99
C ASP A 90 -24.17 -4.49 -8.28
N LEU A 91 -23.13 -3.66 -8.41
CA LEU A 91 -22.84 -2.89 -9.63
C LEU A 91 -22.62 -3.79 -10.86
N TRP A 92 -22.02 -4.97 -10.65
CA TRP A 92 -21.76 -5.96 -11.70
C TRP A 92 -22.90 -6.96 -11.89
N HIS A 93 -24.02 -6.81 -11.17
CA HIS A 93 -25.11 -7.77 -11.13
C HIS A 93 -24.65 -9.21 -10.85
N PHE A 94 -23.60 -9.35 -10.03
CA PHE A 94 -22.98 -10.61 -9.68
C PHE A 94 -23.52 -11.10 -8.34
N SER A 95 -24.08 -12.30 -8.30
CA SER A 95 -24.53 -12.91 -7.04
C SER A 95 -23.30 -13.31 -6.21
N LEU A 96 -23.10 -12.60 -5.09
CA LEU A 96 -22.01 -12.86 -4.16
C LEU A 96 -22.56 -13.41 -2.83
N PRO A 97 -22.69 -14.74 -2.68
CA PRO A 97 -23.09 -15.35 -1.41
C PRO A 97 -22.09 -15.03 -0.29
N GLU A 98 -22.59 -14.92 0.94
CA GLU A 98 -21.77 -14.58 2.13
C GLU A 98 -20.54 -15.49 2.27
N VAL A 99 -20.71 -16.79 2.04
CA VAL A 99 -19.62 -17.79 2.13
C VAL A 99 -18.52 -17.50 1.09
N LEU A 100 -18.91 -17.09 -0.12
CA LEU A 100 -17.96 -16.78 -1.19
C LEU A 100 -17.25 -15.44 -0.93
N LYS A 101 -17.97 -14.46 -0.39
CA LYS A 101 -17.42 -13.18 0.05
C LYS A 101 -16.35 -13.38 1.12
N GLN A 102 -16.67 -14.16 2.14
CA GLN A 102 -15.72 -14.44 3.22
C GLN A 102 -14.49 -15.19 2.69
N TRP A 103 -14.70 -16.19 1.83
CA TRP A 103 -13.60 -16.91 1.19
C TRP A 103 -12.69 -16.00 0.34
N LEU A 104 -13.26 -15.04 -0.40
CA LEU A 104 -12.48 -14.07 -1.17
C LEU A 104 -11.60 -13.20 -0.26
N LEU A 105 -12.16 -12.70 0.85
CA LEU A 105 -11.41 -11.89 1.82
C LEU A 105 -10.26 -12.67 2.46
N ASP A 106 -10.50 -13.93 2.80
CA ASP A 106 -9.49 -14.79 3.44
C ASP A 106 -8.40 -15.23 2.45
N SER A 107 -8.77 -15.48 1.19
CA SER A 107 -7.87 -16.03 0.16
C SER A 107 -7.06 -14.96 -0.58
N PHE A 108 -7.55 -13.73 -0.64
CA PHE A 108 -6.94 -12.61 -1.36
C PHE A 108 -6.78 -11.39 -0.45
N PRO A 109 -5.92 -11.47 0.59
CA PRO A 109 -5.76 -10.39 1.56
C PRO A 109 -5.09 -9.14 0.97
N GLN A 110 -4.37 -9.26 -0.16
CA GLN A 110 -3.72 -8.11 -0.82
C GLN A 110 -4.70 -7.36 -1.71
N ASP A 111 -5.45 -8.07 -2.56
CA ASP A 111 -6.42 -7.45 -3.47
C ASP A 111 -7.67 -8.31 -3.70
N PRO A 112 -8.64 -8.26 -2.77
CA PRO A 112 -9.89 -9.02 -2.90
C PRO A 112 -10.80 -8.46 -3.99
N ILE A 113 -10.63 -7.19 -4.39
CA ILE A 113 -11.41 -6.55 -5.45
C ILE A 113 -11.02 -7.12 -6.81
N LEU A 114 -9.71 -7.28 -7.07
CA LEU A 114 -9.23 -7.95 -8.28
C LEU A 114 -9.77 -9.37 -8.38
N ALA A 115 -9.72 -10.13 -7.28
CA ALA A 115 -10.23 -11.48 -7.24
C ALA A 115 -11.74 -11.54 -7.55
N LEU A 116 -12.55 -10.65 -6.94
CA LEU A 116 -13.98 -10.54 -7.25
C LEU A 116 -14.21 -10.18 -8.73
N SER A 117 -13.45 -9.23 -9.29
CA SER A 117 -13.60 -8.82 -10.68
C SER A 117 -13.29 -9.96 -11.66
N ALA A 118 -12.21 -10.71 -11.38
CA ALA A 118 -11.82 -11.88 -12.16
C ALA A 118 -12.86 -12.98 -12.04
N LEU A 119 -13.43 -13.17 -10.85
CA LEU A 119 -14.47 -14.16 -10.62
C LEU A 119 -15.74 -13.81 -11.38
N ALA A 120 -16.23 -12.57 -11.27
CA ALA A 120 -17.39 -12.09 -12.00
C ALA A 120 -17.20 -12.28 -13.51
N PHE A 121 -16.03 -11.88 -14.04
CA PHE A 121 -15.69 -12.04 -15.45
C PHE A 121 -15.62 -13.51 -15.91
N ARG A 122 -14.94 -14.38 -15.14
CA ARG A 122 -14.72 -15.80 -15.49
C ARG A 122 -15.97 -16.68 -15.25
N SER A 123 -16.89 -16.23 -14.40
CA SER A 123 -18.11 -16.97 -14.06
C SER A 123 -19.16 -17.01 -15.18
N ASN A 124 -19.09 -16.06 -16.14
CA ASN A 124 -20.11 -15.86 -17.18
C ASN A 124 -21.56 -15.84 -16.62
N GLY A 125 -21.76 -15.28 -15.42
CA GLY A 125 -23.09 -15.16 -14.80
C GLY A 125 -23.62 -16.43 -14.12
N GLN A 126 -22.79 -17.47 -13.96
CA GLN A 126 -23.17 -18.65 -13.19
C GLN A 126 -23.14 -18.40 -11.69
N ILE A 127 -24.06 -19.03 -10.95
CA ILE A 127 -24.00 -19.06 -9.48
C ILE A 127 -22.80 -19.92 -9.07
N LEU A 128 -21.88 -19.33 -8.33
CA LEU A 128 -20.62 -19.98 -7.99
C LEU A 128 -20.66 -20.58 -6.58
N THR A 129 -20.07 -21.76 -6.47
CA THR A 129 -19.64 -22.33 -5.20
C THR A 129 -18.17 -21.98 -4.97
N VAL A 130 -17.71 -22.04 -3.71
CA VAL A 130 -16.29 -21.83 -3.37
C VAL A 130 -15.36 -22.75 -4.18
N LYS A 131 -15.76 -24.01 -4.39
CA LYS A 131 -14.96 -24.97 -5.19
C LYS A 131 -14.79 -24.51 -6.64
N THR A 132 -15.85 -23.98 -7.25
CA THR A 132 -15.78 -23.46 -8.62
C THR A 132 -14.93 -22.19 -8.67
N ALA A 133 -15.05 -21.31 -7.67
CA ALA A 133 -14.23 -20.11 -7.56
C ALA A 133 -12.74 -20.42 -7.39
N GLU A 134 -12.38 -21.42 -6.59
CA GLU A 134 -11.00 -21.90 -6.44
C GLU A 134 -10.39 -22.36 -7.78
N LEU A 135 -11.17 -23.10 -8.57
CA LEU A 135 -10.73 -23.54 -9.90
C LEU A 135 -10.57 -22.36 -10.86
N LEU A 136 -11.51 -21.42 -10.85
CA LEU A 136 -11.50 -20.25 -11.72
C LEU A 136 -10.41 -19.25 -11.36
N LEU A 137 -9.96 -19.19 -10.10
CA LEU A 137 -8.96 -18.21 -9.62
C LEU A 137 -7.62 -18.85 -9.26
N LYS A 138 -7.35 -20.08 -9.70
CA LYS A 138 -6.14 -20.84 -9.31
C LYS A 138 -4.85 -20.08 -9.57
N ASP A 139 -4.73 -19.43 -10.72
CA ASP A 139 -3.61 -18.58 -11.11
C ASP A 139 -3.42 -17.38 -10.16
N LEU A 140 -4.52 -16.71 -9.79
CA LEU A 140 -4.47 -15.61 -8.83
C LEU A 140 -4.13 -16.09 -7.42
N LEU A 141 -4.64 -17.24 -6.99
CA LEU A 141 -4.27 -17.87 -5.71
C LEU A 141 -2.78 -18.22 -5.67
N GLU A 142 -2.22 -18.72 -6.77
CA GLU A 142 -0.79 -18.97 -6.87
C GLU A 142 0.03 -17.68 -6.82
N ASN A 143 -0.47 -16.60 -7.43
CA ASN A 143 0.17 -15.28 -7.37
C ASN A 143 0.10 -14.66 -5.98
N GLU A 144 -1.03 -14.77 -5.27
CA GLU A 144 -1.17 -14.37 -3.86
C GLU A 144 -0.15 -15.12 -2.98
N LYS A 145 -0.02 -16.44 -3.15
CA LYS A 145 0.98 -17.25 -2.44
C LYS A 145 2.42 -16.83 -2.79
N LYS A 146 2.67 -16.51 -4.06
CA LYS A 146 3.97 -15.99 -4.52
C LYS A 146 4.23 -14.57 -4.06
N GLY A 147 3.20 -13.76 -3.77
CA GLY A 147 3.28 -12.39 -3.26
C GLY A 147 3.41 -12.34 -1.74
N ALA A 148 2.84 -13.32 -1.04
CA ALA A 148 2.87 -13.43 0.41
C ALA A 148 4.30 -13.30 0.95
N LEU A 149 4.48 -12.41 1.92
CA LEU A 149 5.74 -12.29 2.62
C LEU A 149 5.98 -13.60 3.39
N THR A 150 7.13 -14.22 3.19
CA THR A 150 7.53 -15.44 3.91
C THR A 150 8.83 -15.20 4.67
N PHE A 151 9.16 -16.09 5.59
CA PHE A 151 10.42 -16.06 6.31
C PHE A 151 11.62 -16.06 5.35
N GLU A 152 11.60 -16.93 4.34
CA GLU A 152 12.67 -17.08 3.36
C GLU A 152 12.85 -15.81 2.54
N LYS A 153 11.74 -15.16 2.15
CA LYS A 153 11.78 -13.87 1.46
C LYS A 153 12.38 -12.78 2.34
N ILE A 154 11.96 -12.68 3.61
CA ILE A 154 12.52 -11.68 4.53
C ILE A 154 14.03 -11.87 4.66
N VAL A 155 14.49 -13.10 4.91
CA VAL A 155 15.92 -13.40 5.04
C VAL A 155 16.66 -13.06 3.75
N LYS A 156 16.15 -13.47 2.59
CA LYS A 156 16.79 -13.23 1.28
C LYS A 156 16.85 -11.73 0.95
N THR A 157 15.78 -10.98 1.20
CA THR A 157 15.73 -9.55 0.93
C THR A 157 16.68 -8.79 1.85
N VAL A 158 16.70 -9.11 3.15
CA VAL A 158 17.64 -8.52 4.09
C VAL A 158 19.09 -8.88 3.73
N ALA A 159 19.36 -10.13 3.35
CA ALA A 159 20.69 -10.57 2.92
C ALA A 159 21.19 -9.77 1.71
N ALA A 160 20.36 -9.64 0.67
CA ALA A 160 20.69 -8.90 -0.55
C ALA A 160 20.99 -7.42 -0.27
N GLN A 161 20.22 -6.78 0.61
CA GLN A 161 20.41 -5.36 0.96
C GLN A 161 21.73 -5.08 1.68
N TYR A 162 22.17 -6.01 2.53
CA TYR A 162 23.41 -5.88 3.28
C TYR A 162 24.63 -6.52 2.60
N GLY A 163 24.45 -7.05 1.38
CA GLY A 163 25.53 -7.70 0.62
C GLY A 163 26.08 -8.96 1.29
N ILE A 164 25.26 -9.66 2.08
CA ILE A 164 25.63 -10.90 2.78
C ILE A 164 24.78 -12.07 2.27
N THR A 165 25.11 -13.30 2.65
CA THR A 165 24.31 -14.47 2.28
C THR A 165 23.20 -14.74 3.29
N SER A 166 22.14 -15.44 2.85
CA SER A 166 21.10 -15.93 3.77
C SER A 166 21.69 -16.85 4.85
N GLU A 167 22.74 -17.60 4.53
CA GLU A 167 23.46 -18.47 5.46
C GLU A 167 24.16 -17.68 6.56
N ASP A 168 24.75 -16.52 6.23
CA ASP A 168 25.35 -15.62 7.22
C ASP A 168 24.31 -15.12 8.23
N ILE A 169 23.11 -14.76 7.73
CA ILE A 169 21.99 -14.35 8.57
C ILE A 169 21.55 -15.47 9.51
N LEU A 170 21.49 -16.72 9.05
CA LEU A 170 21.09 -17.86 9.88
C LEU A 170 22.26 -18.40 10.74
N GLY A 171 23.48 -18.00 10.43
CA GLY A 171 24.69 -18.46 11.08
C GLY A 171 24.89 -17.96 12.51
N LYS A 172 25.98 -18.42 13.14
CA LYS A 172 26.33 -18.07 14.53
C LYS A 172 27.18 -16.79 14.66
N SER A 173 27.63 -16.20 13.55
CA SER A 173 28.53 -15.05 13.57
C SER A 173 27.92 -13.87 14.33
N GLN A 174 28.71 -13.28 15.23
CA GLN A 174 28.33 -12.13 16.06
C GLN A 174 28.92 -10.81 15.55
N ILE A 175 29.59 -10.83 14.40
CA ILE A 175 30.15 -9.64 13.78
C ILE A 175 29.00 -8.66 13.49
N GLN A 176 29.17 -7.38 13.81
CA GLN A 176 28.10 -6.38 13.75
C GLN A 176 27.46 -6.27 12.37
N THR A 177 28.26 -6.43 11.30
CA THR A 177 27.82 -6.43 9.90
C THR A 177 26.86 -7.56 9.55
N ILE A 178 26.81 -8.63 10.34
CA ILE A 178 25.90 -9.78 10.18
C ILE A 178 24.81 -9.77 11.27
N ALA A 179 25.18 -9.40 12.50
CA ALA A 179 24.26 -9.35 13.63
C ALA A 179 23.15 -8.33 13.41
N LEU A 180 23.44 -7.13 12.89
CA LEU A 180 22.43 -6.10 12.63
C LEU A 180 21.39 -6.57 11.57
N PRO A 181 21.79 -7.06 10.38
CA PRO A 181 20.85 -7.63 9.41
C PRO A 181 19.99 -8.76 10.00
N ARG A 182 20.59 -9.66 10.81
CA ARG A 182 19.84 -10.73 11.47
C ARG A 182 18.76 -10.19 12.41
N GLN A 183 19.09 -9.18 13.22
CA GLN A 183 18.12 -8.54 14.13
C GLN A 183 16.98 -7.89 13.34
N ILE A 184 17.28 -7.27 12.21
CA ILE A 184 16.28 -6.67 11.30
C ILE A 184 15.37 -7.76 10.69
N ALA A 185 15.94 -8.89 10.25
CA ALA A 185 15.17 -10.01 9.73
C ALA A 185 14.22 -10.60 10.80
N MET A 186 14.69 -10.75 12.05
CA MET A 186 13.86 -11.18 13.18
C MET A 186 12.73 -10.19 13.47
N TYR A 187 13.02 -8.88 13.43
CA TYR A 187 12.05 -7.81 13.56
C TYR A 187 10.95 -7.90 12.51
N TYR A 188 11.29 -8.03 11.23
CA TYR A 188 10.28 -8.18 10.18
C TYR A 188 9.46 -9.47 10.32
N CYS A 189 10.05 -10.58 10.77
CA CYS A 189 9.29 -11.80 11.06
C CYS A 189 8.27 -11.59 12.19
N ARG A 190 8.58 -10.73 13.17
CA ARG A 190 7.65 -10.40 14.25
C ARG A 190 6.56 -9.44 13.80
N GLU A 191 6.93 -8.36 13.11
CA GLU A 191 5.99 -7.30 12.75
C GLU A 191 5.12 -7.66 11.56
N LYS A 192 5.71 -8.21 10.49
CA LYS A 192 5.00 -8.46 9.23
C LYS A 192 4.34 -9.83 9.19
N LEU A 193 5.00 -10.86 9.73
CA LEU A 193 4.45 -12.23 9.76
C LEU A 193 3.73 -12.57 11.06
N LYS A 194 3.75 -11.67 12.06
CA LYS A 194 3.14 -11.87 13.38
C LYS A 194 3.56 -13.17 14.08
N LEU A 195 4.74 -13.71 13.75
CA LEU A 195 5.21 -14.97 14.32
C LEU A 195 5.52 -14.81 15.83
N PRO A 196 5.25 -15.83 16.67
CA PRO A 196 5.63 -15.79 18.07
C PRO A 196 7.16 -15.90 18.21
N TYR A 197 7.72 -15.29 19.27
CA TYR A 197 9.17 -15.25 19.51
C TYR A 197 9.83 -16.64 19.52
N GLN A 198 9.13 -17.66 20.04
CA GLN A 198 9.61 -19.04 20.03
C GLN A 198 9.79 -19.59 18.62
N LYS A 199 8.83 -19.34 17.73
CA LYS A 199 8.88 -19.80 16.32
C LYS A 199 9.98 -19.08 15.55
N ILE A 200 10.14 -17.78 15.79
CA ILE A 200 11.26 -17.01 15.21
C ILE A 200 12.59 -17.55 15.73
N GLY A 201 12.71 -17.82 17.03
CA GLY A 201 13.91 -18.40 17.63
C GLY A 201 14.29 -19.74 17.00
N ALA A 202 13.31 -20.61 16.77
CA ALA A 202 13.52 -21.88 16.07
C ALA A 202 14.03 -21.68 14.62
N LEU A 203 13.44 -20.74 13.87
CA LEU A 203 13.83 -20.44 12.48
C LEU A 203 15.25 -19.86 12.36
N PHE A 204 15.68 -19.05 13.32
CA PHE A 204 17.02 -18.42 13.33
C PHE A 204 18.05 -19.18 14.18
N HIS A 205 17.69 -20.34 14.76
CA HIS A 205 18.51 -21.09 15.72
C HIS A 205 19.03 -20.24 16.90
N LYS A 206 18.12 -19.44 17.51
CA LYS A 206 18.40 -18.57 18.67
C LYS A 206 17.37 -18.74 19.77
N ASP A 207 17.76 -18.38 20.99
CA ASP A 207 16.84 -18.33 22.12
C ASP A 207 15.77 -17.25 21.92
N HIS A 208 14.54 -17.56 22.35
CA HIS A 208 13.41 -16.63 22.28
C HIS A 208 13.67 -15.29 22.97
N SER A 209 14.46 -15.29 24.06
CA SER A 209 14.90 -14.09 24.78
C SER A 209 15.79 -13.20 23.90
N THR A 210 16.69 -13.81 23.11
CA THR A 210 17.54 -13.09 22.14
C THR A 210 16.70 -12.45 21.04
N VAL A 211 15.68 -13.16 20.54
CA VAL A 211 14.74 -12.60 19.55
C VAL A 211 13.98 -11.41 20.15
N MET A 212 13.45 -11.54 21.38
CA MET A 212 12.73 -10.46 22.04
C MET A 212 13.61 -9.21 22.26
N SER A 213 14.84 -9.39 22.72
CA SER A 213 15.77 -8.26 22.89
C SER A 213 16.15 -7.62 21.54
N SER A 214 16.37 -8.44 20.51
CA SER A 214 16.72 -7.97 19.16
C SER A 214 15.59 -7.17 18.52
N THR A 215 14.36 -7.67 18.59
CA THR A 215 13.16 -7.02 18.05
C THR A 215 12.90 -5.67 18.72
N LYS A 216 12.99 -5.60 20.05
CA LYS A 216 12.88 -4.34 20.82
C LYS A 216 13.96 -3.32 20.45
N LEU A 217 15.19 -3.78 20.27
CA LEU A 217 16.31 -2.90 19.91
C LEU A 217 16.11 -2.27 18.53
N ILE A 218 15.68 -3.05 17.54
CA ILE A 218 15.39 -2.53 16.19
C ILE A 218 14.20 -1.57 16.22
N GLN A 219 13.13 -1.93 16.93
CA GLN A 219 11.96 -1.05 17.11
C GLN A 219 12.36 0.33 17.65
N LYS A 220 13.18 0.36 18.70
CA LYS A 220 13.68 1.61 19.28
C LYS A 220 14.52 2.43 18.28
N LYS A 221 15.41 1.80 17.52
CA LYS A 221 16.22 2.48 16.50
C LYS A 221 15.38 3.08 15.38
N ILE A 222 14.26 2.44 15.04
CA ILE A 222 13.29 2.94 14.06
C ILE A 222 12.58 4.18 14.60
N GLU A 223 12.12 4.14 15.86
CA GLU A 223 11.47 5.28 16.53
C GLU A 223 12.38 6.51 16.64
N GLU A 224 13.67 6.28 16.87
CA GLU A 224 14.71 7.31 16.93
C GLU A 224 15.16 7.82 15.54
N LYS A 225 14.53 7.36 14.44
CA LYS A 225 14.89 7.64 13.04
C LYS A 225 16.35 7.29 12.69
N ALA A 226 16.99 6.42 13.46
CA ALA A 226 18.34 5.93 13.21
C ALA A 226 18.37 4.79 12.18
N LEU A 227 17.20 4.25 11.82
CA LEU A 227 17.00 3.22 10.81
C LEU A 227 15.74 3.55 10.00
N ASP A 228 15.80 3.57 8.67
CA ASP A 228 14.61 3.79 7.82
C ASP A 228 13.94 2.44 7.48
N PRO A 229 12.70 2.15 7.94
CA PRO A 229 12.04 0.86 7.72
C PRO A 229 11.42 0.71 6.32
N LEU A 230 11.23 1.80 5.58
CA LEU A 230 10.23 1.84 4.49
C LEU A 230 10.76 1.46 3.10
N GLU A 231 12.08 1.30 2.91
CA GLU A 231 12.65 0.84 1.64
C GLU A 231 12.71 -0.70 1.49
N PHE A 232 12.54 -1.45 2.58
CA PHE A 232 12.99 -2.86 2.60
C PHE A 232 12.01 -3.90 2.04
N ILE A 233 10.71 -3.58 1.87
CA ILE A 233 9.68 -4.58 1.47
C ILE A 233 8.67 -4.02 0.43
N SER A 234 8.81 -2.77 -0.02
CA SER A 234 7.85 -2.09 -0.90
C SER A 234 8.08 -2.30 -2.42
N LYS A 235 8.81 -3.36 -2.82
CA LYS A 235 8.94 -3.78 -4.22
C LYS A 235 8.73 -5.28 -4.38
#